data_AF-Q382L0-F1
#
_entry.id   AF-Q382L0-F1
#
_cell.length_a   1.000
_cell.length_b   1.000
_cell.length_c   1.000
_cell.angle_alpha   90.00
_cell.angle_beta   90.00
_cell.angle_gamma   90.00
#
_symmetry.space_group_name_H-M   'P 1'
#
loop_
_entity.id
_entity.type
_entity.pdbx_description
1 polymer ?
#
loop_
_entity_poly.entity_id
_entity_poly.type
_entity_poly.pdbx_seq_one_letter_code
_entity_poly.pdbx_strand_id
1 'polypeptide(L)'
;MHPYLFICKEGNNNNGSTTNLKSGMSLSDRRHTPLGRNLSESTELSQSLSSRSGGSSPIPRPNLDDITRRLLEENEGMLFEINKLTRELTDERAKVSGLHETLAERSAELELMKEKLSDATVVATDDTGKPINYKRECDGLAADNNRLVKEYERVCTELEKRTEEIRREMGDQRDEAEGKTISVQVEQFNREITALVPTVEHIVNSLKRCVVTGGIAEERILENAQKELHTMRRITDTVRRMNAGDETCVKGLLTQIQKGEQLTAPGDVAVVIRWMVVRAFEAGLQSAEGNLRTLVDILNNSKGRYTSENATTGSGEVPASGISVRQMFRLLKM
;
A
#
# COMPACT_ATOMS: atom_id res chain seq x y z
N MET A 1 -47.06 20.61 -13.35
CA MET A 1 -46.12 19.49 -13.10
C MET A 1 -45.70 19.58 -11.64
N HIS A 2 -46.37 18.77 -10.82
CA HIS A 2 -46.46 18.88 -9.36
C HIS A 2 -45.64 17.75 -8.67
N PRO A 3 -45.39 17.84 -7.34
CA PRO A 3 -44.10 17.64 -6.65
C PRO A 3 -44.22 16.66 -5.44
N TYR A 4 -43.37 16.83 -4.40
CA TYR A 4 -43.34 16.18 -3.06
C TYR A 4 -42.53 14.86 -3.01
N LEU A 5 -41.56 14.68 -2.10
CA LEU A 5 -41.73 14.70 -0.64
C LEU A 5 -40.50 15.27 0.11
N PHE A 6 -40.76 16.29 0.93
CA PHE A 6 -40.04 16.64 2.16
C PHE A 6 -40.67 15.82 3.30
N ILE A 7 -39.91 15.15 4.16
CA ILE A 7 -40.16 15.11 5.62
C ILE A 7 -38.81 15.01 6.35
N CYS A 8 -38.55 16.01 7.18
CA CYS A 8 -37.43 16.20 8.09
C CYS A 8 -37.44 15.23 9.28
N LYS A 9 -36.29 14.99 9.92
CA LYS A 9 -36.03 15.47 11.30
C LYS A 9 -34.63 15.10 11.84
N GLU A 10 -33.99 16.14 12.38
CA GLU A 10 -33.15 16.19 13.61
C GLU A 10 -32.05 15.09 13.74
N GLY A 11 -30.75 15.36 13.65
CA GLY A 11 -30.02 16.52 14.17
C GLY A 11 -29.74 16.35 15.67
N ASN A 12 -28.86 15.44 16.06
CA ASN A 12 -28.14 15.57 17.33
C ASN A 12 -26.78 14.87 17.30
N ASN A 13 -25.73 15.68 17.39
CA ASN A 13 -24.36 15.25 17.66
C ASN A 13 -24.29 14.69 19.08
N ASN A 14 -23.61 13.55 19.28
CA ASN A 14 -22.68 13.44 20.39
C ASN A 14 -21.72 12.27 20.20
N ASN A 15 -20.46 12.62 20.43
CA ASN A 15 -19.29 11.78 20.44
C ASN A 15 -19.41 10.58 21.39
N GLY A 16 -18.70 9.53 21.01
CA GLY A 16 -17.78 8.90 21.95
C GLY A 16 -18.16 7.51 22.43
N SER A 17 -17.13 6.69 22.43
CA SER A 17 -16.91 5.54 23.30
C SER A 17 -17.52 4.20 22.85
N THR A 18 -16.68 3.36 22.25
CA THR A 18 -15.81 2.34 22.90
C THR A 18 -16.56 1.06 23.21
N THR A 19 -16.22 0.02 22.44
CA THR A 19 -15.85 -1.32 22.89
C THR A 19 -16.62 -1.89 24.10
N ASN A 20 -17.59 -2.73 23.76
CA ASN A 20 -17.63 -4.15 24.08
C ASN A 20 -17.24 -4.63 25.49
N LEU A 21 -18.18 -5.41 26.02
CA LEU A 21 -18.06 -6.49 27.00
C LEU A 21 -18.21 -6.08 28.47
N LYS A 22 -19.47 -6.09 28.94
CA LYS A 22 -19.77 -6.40 30.32
C LYS A 22 -20.94 -7.38 30.43
N SER A 23 -20.56 -8.60 30.81
CA SER A 23 -21.34 -9.63 31.46
C SER A 23 -22.28 -9.08 32.54
N GLY A 24 -23.53 -9.54 32.57
CA GLY A 24 -24.42 -9.30 33.70
C GLY A 24 -25.90 -9.58 33.44
N MET A 25 -26.34 -10.76 33.91
CA MET A 25 -27.68 -11.07 34.44
C MET A 25 -28.86 -11.23 33.47
N SER A 26 -29.39 -12.46 33.40
CA SER A 26 -30.65 -12.87 34.06
C SER A 26 -31.11 -14.20 33.43
N LEU A 27 -31.04 -15.33 34.13
CA LEU A 27 -32.13 -15.90 34.96
C LEU A 27 -33.47 -15.93 34.22
N SER A 28 -33.77 -17.06 33.57
CA SER A 28 -34.90 -17.97 33.85
C SER A 28 -35.07 -18.97 32.69
N ASP A 29 -35.65 -20.13 32.97
CA ASP A 29 -36.08 -21.18 32.02
C ASP A 29 -35.03 -22.11 31.41
N ARG A 30 -34.53 -23.04 32.24
CA ARG A 30 -34.02 -24.31 31.74
C ARG A 30 -34.90 -25.47 32.23
N ARG A 31 -35.58 -26.04 31.25
CA ARG A 31 -36.59 -27.10 31.32
C ARG A 31 -36.08 -28.36 32.00
N HIS A 32 -37.01 -28.97 32.74
CA HIS A 32 -36.96 -30.32 33.29
C HIS A 32 -36.48 -31.37 32.26
N THR A 33 -35.39 -32.04 32.58
CA THR A 33 -35.02 -33.36 32.06
C THR A 33 -35.58 -34.45 32.98
N PRO A 34 -36.35 -35.43 32.50
CA PRO A 34 -36.42 -36.72 33.15
C PRO A 34 -35.48 -37.68 32.43
N LEU A 35 -34.36 -38.00 33.07
CA LEU A 35 -33.54 -39.16 32.73
C LEU A 35 -34.31 -40.43 33.12
N GLY A 36 -35.18 -40.89 32.22
CA GLY A 36 -35.71 -42.25 32.22
C GLY A 36 -34.78 -43.14 31.40
N ARG A 37 -33.82 -43.79 32.05
CA ARG A 37 -32.97 -44.80 31.42
C ARG A 37 -32.93 -46.04 32.32
N ASN A 38 -33.67 -47.04 31.86
CA ASN A 38 -33.43 -48.48 32.01
C ASN A 38 -33.20 -49.02 33.42
N LEU A 39 -34.18 -49.76 33.96
CA LEU A 39 -34.01 -50.89 34.88
C LEU A 39 -35.39 -51.54 35.09
N SER A 40 -35.83 -52.39 34.15
CA SER A 40 -36.90 -53.37 34.36
C SER A 40 -36.74 -54.50 33.33
N GLU A 41 -35.53 -55.05 33.26
CA GLU A 41 -35.30 -56.44 32.87
C GLU A 41 -35.40 -57.27 34.15
N SER A 42 -36.18 -58.36 34.10
CA SER A 42 -36.39 -59.40 35.13
C SER A 42 -37.79 -59.43 35.74
N THR A 43 -38.80 -59.84 34.98
CA THR A 43 -39.81 -60.76 35.52
C THR A 43 -40.43 -61.63 34.41
N GLU A 44 -39.58 -62.33 33.65
CA GLU A 44 -39.99 -63.54 32.92
C GLU A 44 -39.97 -64.75 33.88
N LEU A 45 -40.87 -64.80 34.86
CA LEU A 45 -41.06 -66.02 35.66
C LEU A 45 -42.49 -65.98 36.23
N SER A 46 -43.46 -66.50 35.48
CA SER A 46 -44.67 -67.17 36.01
C SER A 46 -45.67 -67.51 34.89
N GLN A 47 -45.22 -68.24 33.87
CA GLN A 47 -46.11 -69.00 32.98
C GLN A 47 -45.55 -70.41 32.85
N SER A 48 -45.84 -71.26 33.83
CA SER A 48 -45.85 -72.70 33.65
C SER A 48 -46.91 -73.33 34.56
N LEU A 49 -48.15 -73.26 34.08
CA LEU A 49 -49.16 -74.28 34.34
C LEU A 49 -48.60 -75.64 33.91
N SER A 50 -48.39 -76.56 34.84
CA SER A 50 -48.59 -78.01 34.60
C SER A 50 -48.24 -78.84 35.83
N SER A 51 -49.29 -79.32 36.50
CA SER A 51 -49.47 -80.71 36.93
C SER A 51 -48.21 -81.49 37.34
N ARG A 52 -47.99 -81.64 38.65
CA ARG A 52 -47.33 -82.85 39.17
C ARG A 52 -47.53 -83.06 40.68
N SER A 53 -48.37 -84.07 40.96
CA SER A 53 -48.16 -85.14 41.96
C SER A 53 -47.92 -84.77 43.43
N GLY A 54 -48.97 -84.98 44.22
CA GLY A 54 -49.00 -85.89 45.37
C GLY A 54 -47.72 -86.07 46.18
N GLY A 55 -47.66 -85.40 47.33
CA GLY A 55 -46.66 -85.63 48.36
C GLY A 55 -47.32 -85.45 49.73
N SER A 56 -47.97 -86.51 50.20
CA SER A 56 -48.48 -86.64 51.57
C SER A 56 -47.33 -86.51 52.56
N SER A 57 -47.19 -85.36 53.20
CA SER A 57 -46.37 -85.22 54.40
C SER A 57 -47.04 -84.22 55.34
N PRO A 58 -47.31 -84.57 56.60
CA PRO A 58 -47.98 -83.68 57.54
C PRO A 58 -46.99 -82.58 57.94
N ILE A 59 -47.03 -81.46 57.23
CA ILE A 59 -46.30 -80.26 57.64
C ILE A 59 -46.88 -79.85 59.00
N PRO A 60 -46.05 -79.71 60.05
CA PRO A 60 -46.53 -79.40 61.40
C PRO A 60 -47.32 -78.10 61.32
N ARG A 61 -48.59 -78.13 61.73
CA ARG A 61 -49.37 -76.89 61.96
C ARG A 61 -48.56 -76.09 62.97
N PRO A 62 -47.90 -74.99 62.59
CA PRO A 62 -47.27 -74.14 63.58
C PRO A 62 -48.43 -73.68 64.46
N ASN A 63 -48.30 -73.85 65.77
CA ASN A 63 -49.23 -73.24 66.70
C ASN A 63 -48.94 -71.74 66.65
N LEU A 64 -49.45 -71.09 65.61
CA LEU A 64 -49.36 -69.66 65.39
C LEU A 64 -50.05 -69.02 66.59
N ASP A 65 -49.27 -68.29 67.37
CA ASP A 65 -49.80 -67.41 68.40
C ASP A 65 -50.78 -66.43 67.76
N ASP A 66 -51.81 -66.02 68.51
CA ASP A 66 -52.89 -65.18 68.00
C ASP A 66 -52.39 -63.86 67.39
N ILE A 67 -51.24 -63.37 67.84
CA ILE A 67 -50.57 -62.19 67.30
C ILE A 67 -50.09 -62.46 65.87
N THR A 68 -49.36 -63.55 65.63
CA THR A 68 -48.90 -63.89 64.28
C THR A 68 -50.07 -64.17 63.33
N ARG A 69 -51.17 -64.76 63.80
CA ARG A 69 -52.37 -64.94 62.97
C ARG A 69 -52.99 -63.60 62.54
N ARG A 70 -53.18 -62.67 63.47
CA ARG A 70 -53.69 -61.32 63.16
C ARG A 70 -52.79 -60.58 62.18
N LEU A 71 -51.46 -60.68 62.35
CA LEU A 71 -50.51 -60.09 61.41
C LEU A 71 -50.60 -60.69 60.02
N LEU A 72 -50.86 -62.00 59.89
CA LEU A 72 -51.08 -62.63 58.58
C LEU A 72 -52.39 -62.17 57.94
N GLU A 73 -53.48 -62.08 58.71
CA GLU A 73 -54.77 -61.55 58.21
C GLU A 73 -54.65 -60.09 57.78
N GLU A 74 -53.95 -59.26 58.55
CA GLU A 74 -53.65 -57.86 58.18
C GLU A 74 -52.77 -57.78 56.93
N ASN A 75 -51.74 -58.62 56.83
CA ASN A 75 -50.89 -58.70 55.64
C ASN A 75 -51.66 -59.16 54.40
N GLU A 76 -52.61 -60.10 54.53
CA GLU A 76 -53.47 -60.53 53.44
C GLU A 76 -54.41 -59.39 53.00
N GLY A 77 -54.99 -58.67 53.95
CA GLY A 77 -55.79 -57.46 53.68
C GLY A 77 -54.98 -56.36 52.98
N MET A 78 -53.76 -56.09 53.45
CA MET A 78 -52.85 -55.14 52.81
C MET A 78 -52.43 -55.59 51.42
N LEU A 79 -52.14 -56.89 51.21
CA LEU A 79 -51.81 -57.43 49.89
C LEU A 79 -52.99 -57.29 48.92
N PHE A 80 -54.22 -57.50 49.38
CA PHE A 80 -55.42 -57.27 48.57
C PHE A 80 -55.53 -55.80 48.16
N GLU A 81 -55.36 -54.86 49.10
CA GLU A 81 -55.43 -53.43 48.80
C GLU A 81 -54.26 -52.97 47.91
N ILE A 82 -53.05 -53.48 48.13
CA ILE A 82 -51.89 -53.23 47.25
C ILE A 82 -52.18 -53.72 45.83
N ASN A 83 -52.74 -54.93 45.67
CA ASN A 83 -53.09 -55.45 44.34
C ASN A 83 -54.18 -54.62 43.66
N LYS A 84 -55.17 -54.14 44.42
CA LYS A 84 -56.21 -53.24 43.92
C LYS A 84 -55.62 -51.90 43.46
N LEU A 85 -54.85 -51.23 44.32
CA LEU A 85 -54.18 -49.96 44.00
C LEU A 85 -53.19 -50.11 42.85
N THR A 86 -52.51 -51.26 42.73
CA THR A 86 -51.61 -51.55 41.61
C THR A 86 -52.39 -51.62 40.30
N ARG A 87 -53.56 -52.26 40.27
CA ARG A 87 -54.43 -52.28 39.08
C ARG A 87 -54.94 -50.89 38.72
N GLU A 88 -55.42 -50.14 39.72
CA GLU A 88 -55.87 -48.76 39.52
C GLU A 88 -54.73 -47.87 38.99
N LEU A 89 -53.51 -48.01 39.52
CA LEU A 89 -52.33 -47.28 39.05
C LEU A 89 -51.94 -47.69 37.61
N THR A 90 -52.05 -48.98 37.25
CA THR A 90 -51.81 -49.40 35.86
C THR A 90 -52.85 -48.84 34.90
N ASP A 91 -54.12 -48.80 35.31
CA ASP A 91 -55.20 -48.23 34.50
C ASP A 91 -55.03 -46.72 34.33
N GLU A 92 -54.69 -45.99 35.39
CA GLU A 92 -54.39 -44.56 35.31
C GLU A 92 -53.14 -44.28 34.47
N ARG A 93 -52.09 -45.10 34.57
CA ARG A 93 -50.91 -44.99 33.68
C ARG A 93 -51.27 -45.20 32.22
N ALA A 94 -52.14 -46.16 31.92
CA ALA A 94 -52.62 -46.39 30.56
C ALA A 94 -53.42 -45.17 30.04
N LYS A 95 -54.30 -44.59 30.86
CA LYS A 95 -55.04 -43.36 30.52
C LYS A 95 -54.09 -42.17 30.28
N VAL A 96 -53.10 -41.99 31.15
CA VAL A 96 -52.08 -40.93 31.01
C VAL A 96 -51.29 -41.11 29.72
N SER A 97 -50.91 -42.35 29.37
CA SER A 97 -50.21 -42.63 28.11
C SER A 97 -51.07 -42.26 26.89
N GLY A 98 -52.35 -42.62 26.89
CA GLY A 98 -53.28 -42.24 25.82
C GLY A 98 -53.46 -40.73 25.69
N LEU A 99 -53.55 -40.00 26.82
CA LEU A 99 -53.61 -38.54 26.80
C LEU A 99 -52.32 -37.90 26.23
N HIS A 100 -51.14 -38.45 26.54
CA HIS A 100 -49.88 -37.96 25.97
C HIS A 100 -49.80 -38.16 24.46
N GLU A 101 -50.29 -39.30 23.95
CA GLU A 101 -50.34 -39.58 22.51
C GLU A 101 -51.27 -38.59 21.79
N THR A 102 -52.49 -38.40 22.31
CA THR A 102 -53.42 -37.40 21.73
C THR A 102 -52.87 -35.97 21.80
N LEU A 103 -52.14 -35.60 22.86
CA LEU A 103 -51.50 -34.29 22.96
C LEU A 103 -50.41 -34.11 21.91
N ALA A 104 -49.61 -35.16 21.64
CA ALA A 104 -48.58 -35.12 20.60
C ALA A 104 -49.19 -34.97 19.20
N GLU A 105 -50.26 -35.70 18.89
CA GLU A 105 -51.00 -35.58 17.63
C GLU A 105 -51.56 -34.17 17.43
N ARG A 106 -52.24 -33.63 18.46
CA ARG A 106 -52.78 -32.26 18.42
C ARG A 106 -51.70 -31.20 18.30
N SER A 107 -50.54 -31.41 18.94
CA SER A 107 -49.40 -30.50 18.78
C SER A 107 -48.86 -30.53 17.34
N ALA A 108 -48.79 -31.70 16.70
CA ALA A 108 -48.37 -31.80 15.31
C ALA A 108 -49.38 -31.14 14.35
N GLU A 109 -50.68 -31.34 14.60
CA GLU A 109 -51.75 -30.68 13.85
C GLU A 109 -51.68 -29.15 13.99
N LEU A 110 -51.44 -28.63 15.21
CA LEU A 110 -51.27 -27.20 15.44
C LEU A 110 -50.08 -26.61 14.71
N GLU A 111 -48.93 -27.28 14.67
CA GLU A 111 -47.76 -26.81 13.92
C GLU A 111 -48.02 -26.80 12.40
N LEU A 112 -48.67 -27.83 11.87
CA LEU A 112 -49.09 -27.86 10.47
C LEU A 112 -50.08 -26.72 10.15
N MET A 113 -51.03 -26.44 11.06
CA MET A 113 -51.97 -25.34 10.90
C MET A 113 -51.30 -23.97 11.00
N LYS A 114 -50.28 -23.82 11.86
CA LYS A 114 -49.47 -22.59 11.91
C LYS A 114 -48.67 -22.38 10.63
N GLU A 115 -48.09 -23.42 10.07
CA GLU A 115 -47.40 -23.37 8.78
C GLU A 115 -48.38 -22.97 7.67
N LYS A 116 -49.53 -23.63 7.59
CA LYS A 116 -50.60 -23.29 6.64
C LYS A 116 -51.14 -21.87 6.83
N LEU A 117 -51.28 -21.39 8.07
CA LEU A 117 -51.73 -20.03 8.35
C LEU A 117 -50.65 -18.99 8.06
N SER A 118 -49.37 -19.35 8.22
CA SER A 118 -48.26 -18.50 7.78
C SER A 118 -48.20 -18.36 6.26
N ASP A 119 -48.71 -19.37 5.55
CA ASP A 119 -48.91 -19.38 4.11
C ASP A 119 -50.26 -18.77 3.67
N ALA A 120 -51.27 -18.79 4.55
CA ALA A 120 -52.60 -18.26 4.31
C ALA A 120 -52.57 -16.73 4.26
N THR A 121 -52.32 -16.26 3.04
CA THR A 121 -52.84 -15.05 2.40
C THR A 121 -53.59 -14.10 3.34
N VAL A 122 -52.89 -13.11 3.89
CA VAL A 122 -53.52 -11.83 4.21
C VAL A 122 -53.85 -11.20 2.85
N VAL A 123 -55.14 -11.13 2.54
CA VAL A 123 -55.67 -10.77 1.22
C VAL A 123 -55.21 -9.39 0.80
N ALA A 124 -54.12 -9.34 0.05
CA ALA A 124 -53.82 -8.29 -0.88
C ALA A 124 -53.42 -8.91 -2.20
N THR A 125 -53.86 -8.26 -3.26
CA THR A 125 -53.51 -8.62 -4.62
C THR A 125 -52.46 -7.64 -5.12
N ASP A 126 -51.47 -8.14 -5.86
CA ASP A 126 -50.63 -7.25 -6.66
C ASP A 126 -51.46 -6.54 -7.74
N ASP A 127 -50.82 -5.66 -8.50
CA ASP A 127 -51.38 -5.01 -9.68
C ASP A 127 -51.81 -5.99 -10.79
N THR A 128 -51.36 -7.25 -10.71
CA THR A 128 -51.78 -8.33 -11.62
C THR A 128 -53.00 -9.11 -11.11
N GLY A 129 -53.52 -8.77 -9.92
CA GLY A 129 -54.65 -9.46 -9.29
C GLY A 129 -54.27 -10.77 -8.59
N LYS A 130 -52.98 -11.10 -8.48
CA LYS A 130 -52.50 -12.33 -7.85
C LYS A 130 -52.44 -12.14 -6.34
N PRO A 131 -53.00 -13.06 -5.53
CA PRO A 131 -52.91 -12.99 -4.08
C PRO A 131 -51.45 -13.08 -3.62
N ILE A 132 -51.01 -12.10 -2.84
CA ILE A 132 -49.67 -12.06 -2.27
C ILE A 132 -49.72 -12.46 -0.80
N ASN A 133 -48.70 -13.21 -0.36
CA ASN A 133 -48.42 -13.40 1.05
C ASN A 133 -47.39 -12.35 1.48
N TYR A 134 -47.86 -11.26 2.10
CA TYR A 134 -46.99 -10.16 2.52
C TYR A 134 -45.81 -10.59 3.38
N LYS A 135 -45.98 -11.59 4.25
CA LYS A 135 -44.87 -12.05 5.09
C LYS A 135 -43.79 -12.69 4.23
N ARG A 136 -44.17 -13.60 3.33
CA ARG A 136 -43.23 -14.26 2.42
C ARG A 136 -42.55 -13.27 1.48
N GLU A 137 -43.30 -12.27 0.98
CA GLU A 137 -42.76 -11.21 0.14
C GLU A 137 -41.78 -10.31 0.91
N CYS A 138 -42.14 -9.87 2.12
CA CYS A 138 -41.26 -9.09 2.99
C CYS A 138 -39.98 -9.86 3.34
N ASP A 139 -40.07 -11.15 3.67
CA ASP A 139 -38.91 -11.99 3.97
C ASP A 139 -38.02 -12.17 2.73
N GLY A 140 -38.63 -12.34 1.55
CA GLY A 140 -37.94 -12.42 0.26
C GLY A 140 -37.23 -11.12 -0.11
N LEU A 141 -37.92 -9.98 -0.01
CA LEU A 141 -37.36 -8.65 -0.22
C LEU A 141 -36.25 -8.34 0.78
N ALA A 142 -36.38 -8.76 2.04
CA ALA A 142 -35.33 -8.61 3.05
C ALA A 142 -34.09 -9.45 2.71
N ALA A 143 -34.27 -10.69 2.23
CA ALA A 143 -33.16 -11.53 1.78
C ALA A 143 -32.46 -10.94 0.54
N ASP A 144 -33.23 -10.46 -0.43
CA ASP A 144 -32.71 -9.82 -1.65
C ASP A 144 -32.00 -8.50 -1.34
N ASN A 145 -32.53 -7.66 -0.46
CA ASN A 145 -31.89 -6.42 -0.02
C ASN A 145 -30.56 -6.73 0.70
N ASN A 146 -30.55 -7.70 1.61
CA ASN A 146 -29.31 -8.15 2.26
C ASN A 146 -28.27 -8.71 1.26
N ARG A 147 -28.71 -9.39 0.20
CA ARG A 147 -27.82 -9.82 -0.89
C ARG A 147 -27.25 -8.62 -1.65
N LEU A 148 -28.11 -7.69 -2.05
CA LEU A 148 -27.72 -6.48 -2.80
C LEU A 148 -26.76 -5.59 -2.00
N VAL A 149 -26.97 -5.42 -0.69
CA VAL A 149 -26.04 -4.68 0.18
C VAL A 149 -24.65 -5.31 0.18
N LYS A 150 -24.55 -6.64 0.31
CA LYS A 150 -23.26 -7.36 0.25
C LYS A 150 -22.58 -7.24 -1.11
N GLU A 151 -23.35 -7.28 -2.20
CA GLU A 151 -22.83 -7.08 -3.55
C GLU A 151 -22.35 -5.64 -3.76
N TYR A 152 -23.11 -4.65 -3.29
CA TYR A 152 -22.73 -3.24 -3.32
C TYR A 152 -21.43 -2.99 -2.55
N GLU A 153 -21.33 -3.48 -1.31
CA GLU A 153 -20.10 -3.39 -0.50
C GLU A 153 -18.90 -4.02 -1.21
N ARG A 154 -19.08 -5.20 -1.80
CA ARG A 154 -18.04 -5.87 -2.58
C ARG A 154 -17.58 -5.01 -3.76
N VAL A 155 -18.51 -4.47 -4.54
CA VAL A 155 -18.18 -3.61 -5.69
C VAL A 155 -17.47 -2.33 -5.24
N CYS A 156 -17.89 -1.71 -4.14
CA CYS A 156 -17.19 -0.56 -3.56
C CYS A 156 -15.73 -0.90 -3.22
N THR A 157 -15.50 -2.03 -2.53
CA THR A 157 -14.12 -2.45 -2.21
C THR A 157 -13.27 -2.76 -3.44
N GLU A 158 -13.87 -3.32 -4.50
CA GLU A 158 -13.17 -3.59 -5.75
C GLU A 158 -12.83 -2.30 -6.50
N LEU A 159 -13.75 -1.33 -6.54
CA LEU A 159 -13.51 -0.02 -7.14
C LEU A 159 -12.41 0.76 -6.41
N GLU A 160 -12.40 0.75 -5.07
CA GLU A 160 -11.33 1.36 -4.28
C GLU A 160 -9.98 0.71 -4.60
N LYS A 161 -9.93 -0.62 -4.64
CA LYS A 161 -8.72 -1.38 -4.99
C LYS A 161 -8.22 -1.02 -6.40
N ARG A 162 -9.10 -1.03 -7.41
CA ARG A 162 -8.75 -0.67 -8.79
C ARG A 162 -8.30 0.77 -8.93
N THR A 163 -8.94 1.70 -8.22
CA THR A 163 -8.55 3.11 -8.21
C THR A 163 -7.14 3.29 -7.61
N GLU A 164 -6.84 2.57 -6.55
CA GLU A 164 -5.52 2.57 -5.90
C GLU A 164 -4.43 1.92 -6.77
N GLU A 165 -4.75 0.83 -7.48
CA GLU A 165 -3.87 0.22 -8.49
C GLU A 165 -3.52 1.22 -9.61
N ILE A 166 -4.51 1.89 -10.19
CA ILE A 166 -4.29 2.92 -11.22
C ILE A 166 -3.44 4.07 -10.69
N ARG A 167 -3.70 4.54 -9.46
CA ARG A 167 -2.91 5.60 -8.83
C ARG A 167 -1.44 5.22 -8.69
N ARG A 168 -1.17 3.97 -8.32
CA ARG A 168 0.20 3.43 -8.20
C ARG A 168 0.87 3.32 -9.57
N GLU A 169 0.20 2.73 -10.54
CA GLU A 169 0.72 2.62 -11.91
C GLU A 169 1.04 3.98 -12.53
N MET A 170 0.19 4.99 -12.33
CA MET A 170 0.48 6.36 -12.78
C MET A 170 1.67 6.99 -12.05
N GLY A 171 1.84 6.70 -10.76
CA GLY A 171 3.00 7.13 -9.98
C GLY A 171 4.29 6.50 -10.51
N ASP A 172 4.29 5.18 -10.67
CA ASP A 172 5.45 4.42 -11.15
C ASP A 172 5.85 4.85 -12.58
N GLN A 173 4.87 5.07 -13.47
CA GLN A 173 5.12 5.57 -14.83
C GLN A 173 5.72 6.98 -14.84
N ARG A 174 5.27 7.84 -13.92
CA ARG A 174 5.80 9.20 -13.79
C ARG A 174 7.25 9.17 -13.31
N ASP A 175 7.56 8.38 -12.30
CA ASP A 175 8.92 8.24 -11.78
C ASP A 175 9.85 7.61 -12.83
N GLU A 176 9.36 6.64 -13.60
CA GLU A 176 10.12 6.04 -14.71
C GLU A 176 10.36 7.04 -15.85
N ALA A 177 9.36 7.87 -16.21
CA ALA A 177 9.50 8.89 -17.23
C ALA A 177 10.43 10.03 -16.80
N GLU A 178 10.31 10.51 -15.57
CA GLU A 178 11.22 11.50 -14.98
C GLU A 178 12.64 10.94 -14.89
N GLY A 179 12.80 9.69 -14.43
CA GLY A 179 14.08 8.99 -14.36
C GLY A 179 14.76 8.82 -15.72
N LYS A 180 14.02 8.37 -16.75
CA LYS A 180 14.53 8.27 -18.13
C LYS A 180 14.94 9.63 -18.68
N THR A 181 14.14 10.66 -18.40
CA THR A 181 14.41 12.02 -18.86
C THR A 181 15.71 12.57 -18.26
N ILE A 182 15.90 12.39 -16.95
CA ILE A 182 17.14 12.78 -16.26
C ILE A 182 18.33 11.99 -16.78
N SER A 183 18.19 10.68 -16.98
CA SER A 183 19.26 9.83 -17.54
C SER A 183 19.72 10.33 -18.92
N VAL A 184 18.78 10.64 -19.81
CA VAL A 184 19.08 11.17 -21.14
C VAL A 184 19.79 12.52 -21.06
N GLN A 185 19.39 13.41 -20.14
CA GLN A 185 20.08 14.69 -19.94
C GLN A 185 21.51 14.52 -19.43
N VAL A 186 21.73 13.63 -18.46
CA VAL A 186 23.07 13.35 -17.91
C VAL A 186 23.98 12.74 -18.98
N GLU A 187 23.47 11.80 -19.78
CA GLU A 187 24.20 11.24 -20.92
C GLU A 187 24.55 12.31 -21.96
N GLN A 188 23.61 13.21 -22.25
CA GLN A 188 23.82 14.32 -23.17
C GLN A 188 24.89 15.28 -22.65
N PHE A 189 24.84 15.64 -21.37
CA PHE A 189 25.86 16.46 -20.72
C PHE A 189 27.24 15.78 -20.74
N ASN A 190 27.32 14.49 -20.43
CA ASN A 190 28.57 13.74 -20.48
C ASN A 190 29.15 13.73 -21.90
N ARG A 191 28.33 13.51 -22.93
CA ARG A 191 28.76 13.59 -24.34
C ARG A 191 29.36 14.96 -24.66
N GLU A 192 28.74 16.04 -24.19
CA GLU A 192 29.21 17.41 -24.41
C GLU A 192 30.53 17.72 -23.69
N ILE A 193 30.67 17.31 -22.42
CA ILE A 193 31.93 17.47 -21.68
C ILE A 193 33.04 16.68 -22.34
N THR A 194 32.80 15.42 -22.74
CA THR A 194 33.80 14.62 -23.45
C THR A 194 34.20 15.25 -24.77
N ALA A 195 33.30 15.92 -25.50
CA ALA A 195 33.62 16.64 -26.73
C ALA A 195 34.50 17.89 -26.49
N LEU A 196 34.41 18.51 -25.30
CA LEU A 196 35.23 19.68 -24.95
C LEU A 196 36.66 19.31 -24.56
N VAL A 197 36.88 18.12 -23.96
CA VAL A 197 38.18 17.67 -23.47
C VAL A 197 39.30 17.77 -24.52
N PRO A 198 39.15 17.29 -25.77
CA PRO A 198 40.19 17.44 -26.79
C PRO A 198 40.53 18.90 -27.12
N THR A 199 39.55 19.81 -27.03
CA THR A 199 39.78 21.25 -27.25
C THR A 199 40.62 21.83 -26.12
N VAL A 200 40.32 21.47 -24.87
CA VAL A 200 41.12 21.85 -23.69
C VAL A 200 42.55 21.31 -23.81
N GLU A 201 42.72 20.03 -24.14
CA GLU A 201 44.02 19.40 -24.33
C GLU A 201 44.83 20.07 -25.44
N HIS A 202 44.19 20.40 -26.56
CA HIS A 202 44.82 21.12 -27.66
C HIS A 202 45.40 22.46 -27.18
N ILE A 203 44.60 23.26 -26.47
CA ILE A 203 45.02 24.57 -25.91
C ILE A 203 46.18 24.39 -24.93
N VAL A 204 46.09 23.44 -24.00
CA VAL A 204 47.16 23.18 -23.01
C VAL A 204 48.47 22.82 -23.71
N ASN A 205 48.43 21.95 -24.71
CA ASN A 205 49.62 21.55 -25.47
C ASN A 205 50.18 22.70 -26.30
N SER A 206 49.31 23.56 -26.81
CA SER A 206 49.65 24.77 -27.52
C SER A 206 50.33 25.82 -26.64
N LEU A 207 49.81 26.06 -25.44
CA LEU A 207 50.44 26.94 -24.45
C LEU A 207 51.79 26.38 -23.97
N LYS A 208 51.90 25.06 -23.75
CA LYS A 208 53.18 24.43 -23.41
C LYS A 208 54.26 24.70 -24.45
N ARG A 209 53.92 24.68 -25.74
CA ARG A 209 54.86 25.00 -26.83
C ARG A 209 55.37 26.45 -26.79
N CYS A 210 54.60 27.39 -26.25
CA CYS A 210 55.02 28.77 -26.09
C CYS A 210 56.02 28.97 -24.93
N VAL A 211 56.01 28.08 -23.93
CA VAL A 211 56.80 28.19 -22.70
C VAL A 211 58.12 27.40 -22.77
N VAL A 212 58.40 26.64 -23.84
CA VAL A 212 59.67 25.90 -23.96
C VAL A 212 60.85 26.87 -24.13
N THR A 213 61.38 27.28 -22.99
CA THR A 213 62.57 28.09 -22.79
C THR A 213 63.78 27.17 -22.74
N GLY A 214 64.38 26.88 -23.89
CA GLY A 214 65.62 26.12 -23.99
C GLY A 214 66.33 26.38 -25.30
N GLY A 215 67.25 27.36 -25.32
CA GLY A 215 68.22 27.57 -26.40
C GLY A 215 67.66 28.06 -27.76
N ILE A 216 66.40 28.44 -27.82
CA ILE A 216 65.72 28.89 -29.05
C ILE A 216 65.79 30.42 -29.10
N ALA A 217 66.24 30.98 -30.24
CA ALA A 217 66.32 32.42 -30.47
C ALA A 217 64.98 33.11 -30.17
N GLU A 218 65.01 34.28 -29.50
CA GLU A 218 63.82 35.07 -29.12
C GLU A 218 62.83 35.24 -30.27
N GLU A 219 63.34 35.32 -31.50
CA GLU A 219 62.55 35.44 -32.73
C GLU A 219 61.64 34.23 -32.99
N ARG A 220 62.11 33.01 -32.71
CA ARG A 220 61.29 31.79 -32.82
C ARG A 220 60.25 31.71 -31.69
N ILE A 221 60.56 32.22 -30.50
CA ILE A 221 59.61 32.30 -29.39
C ILE A 221 58.48 33.28 -29.73
N LEU A 222 58.84 34.44 -30.30
CA LEU A 222 57.89 35.45 -30.77
C LEU A 222 56.99 34.90 -31.89
N GLU A 223 57.58 34.24 -32.90
CA GLU A 223 56.82 33.63 -33.99
C GLU A 223 55.85 32.56 -33.48
N ASN A 224 56.28 31.73 -32.52
CA ASN A 224 55.43 30.73 -31.88
C ASN A 224 54.29 31.38 -31.07
N ALA A 225 54.60 32.40 -30.28
CA ALA A 225 53.60 33.12 -29.50
C ALA A 225 52.55 33.82 -30.39
N GLN A 226 52.97 34.37 -31.54
CA GLN A 226 52.05 34.97 -32.51
C GLN A 226 51.17 33.93 -33.21
N LYS A 227 51.74 32.79 -33.62
CA LYS A 227 50.97 31.67 -34.19
C LYS A 227 49.95 31.12 -33.20
N GLU A 228 50.34 31.00 -31.94
CA GLU A 228 49.45 30.51 -30.90
C GLU A 228 48.35 31.51 -30.56
N LEU A 229 48.68 32.80 -30.49
CA LEU A 229 47.70 33.86 -30.32
C LEU A 229 46.64 33.83 -31.43
N HIS A 230 47.07 33.61 -32.68
CA HIS A 230 46.15 33.46 -33.81
C HIS A 230 45.25 32.21 -33.67
N THR A 231 45.84 31.09 -33.26
CA THR A 231 45.11 29.83 -33.02
C THR A 231 44.07 29.99 -31.92
N MET A 232 44.46 30.60 -30.80
CA MET A 232 43.58 30.89 -29.67
C MET A 232 42.42 31.82 -30.03
N ARG A 233 42.66 32.86 -30.85
CA ARG A 233 41.58 33.72 -31.36
C ARG A 233 40.57 32.92 -32.18
N ARG A 234 41.05 32.06 -33.07
CA ARG A 234 40.19 31.20 -33.89
C ARG A 234 39.34 30.23 -33.06
N ILE A 235 39.93 29.68 -32.00
CA ILE A 235 39.20 28.80 -31.05
C ILE A 235 38.16 29.63 -30.29
N THR A 236 38.53 30.80 -29.79
CA THR A 236 37.60 31.72 -29.09
C THR A 236 36.40 32.09 -29.95
N ASP A 237 36.62 32.42 -31.23
CA ASP A 237 35.53 32.69 -32.17
C ASP A 237 34.65 31.47 -32.44
N THR A 238 35.23 30.26 -32.40
CA THR A 238 34.48 29.01 -32.56
C THR A 238 33.59 28.74 -31.34
N VAL A 239 34.14 28.89 -30.14
CA VAL A 239 33.39 28.77 -28.87
C VAL A 239 32.28 29.81 -28.79
N ARG A 240 32.55 31.06 -29.19
CA ARG A 240 31.54 32.12 -29.22
C ARG A 240 30.41 31.80 -30.21
N ARG A 241 30.73 31.24 -31.38
CA ARG A 241 29.71 30.79 -32.35
C ARG A 241 28.88 29.61 -31.83
N MET A 242 29.46 28.72 -31.03
CA MET A 242 28.71 27.65 -30.36
C MET A 242 27.66 28.21 -29.38
N ASN A 243 27.88 29.41 -28.82
CA ASN A 243 26.95 30.05 -27.87
C ASN A 243 25.86 30.90 -28.53
N ALA A 244 26.06 31.35 -29.77
CA ALA A 244 25.23 32.39 -30.39
C ALA A 244 23.77 31.98 -30.60
N GLY A 245 23.46 30.68 -30.59
CA GLY A 245 22.09 30.17 -30.72
C GLY A 245 21.25 30.28 -29.44
N ASP A 246 21.89 30.24 -28.26
CA ASP A 246 21.18 29.98 -27.00
C ASP A 246 21.09 31.22 -26.09
N GLU A 247 21.70 32.36 -26.44
CA GLU A 247 21.78 33.51 -25.52
C GLU A 247 20.43 34.09 -25.09
N THR A 248 19.44 34.15 -26.00
CA THR A 248 18.09 34.64 -25.66
C THR A 248 17.35 33.64 -24.78
N CYS A 249 17.48 32.35 -25.10
CA CYS A 249 16.92 31.24 -24.32
C CYS A 249 17.48 31.27 -22.89
N VAL A 250 18.81 31.29 -22.75
CA VAL A 250 19.49 31.33 -21.45
C VAL A 250 19.12 32.58 -20.66
N LYS A 251 19.01 33.75 -21.28
CA LYS A 251 18.54 34.97 -20.57
C LYS A 251 17.15 34.75 -19.99
N GLY A 252 16.23 34.14 -20.74
CA GLY A 252 14.91 33.75 -20.26
C GLY A 252 15.01 32.80 -19.05
N LEU A 253 15.77 31.71 -19.18
CA LEU A 253 15.95 30.72 -18.12
C LEU A 253 16.59 31.32 -16.86
N LEU A 254 17.62 32.16 -17.01
CA LEU A 254 18.24 32.86 -15.88
C LEU A 254 17.27 33.83 -15.19
N THR A 255 16.39 34.51 -15.93
CA THR A 255 15.36 35.35 -15.30
C THR A 255 14.31 34.53 -14.56
N GLN A 256 13.95 33.34 -15.04
CA GLN A 256 13.07 32.41 -14.35
C GLN A 256 13.71 31.92 -13.04
N ILE A 257 14.98 31.49 -13.10
CA ILE A 257 15.76 31.06 -11.93
C ILE A 257 15.86 32.18 -10.89
N GLN A 258 16.13 33.42 -11.33
CA GLN A 258 16.21 34.59 -10.44
C GLN A 258 14.87 34.91 -9.75
N LYS A 259 13.74 34.59 -10.38
CA LYS A 259 12.39 34.74 -9.81
C LYS A 259 11.99 33.56 -8.91
N GLY A 260 12.80 32.50 -8.84
CA GLY A 260 12.46 31.27 -8.13
C GLY A 260 11.43 30.40 -8.88
N GLU A 261 11.23 30.63 -10.18
CA GLU A 261 10.38 29.79 -11.02
C GLU A 261 11.11 28.47 -11.32
N GLN A 262 10.37 27.35 -11.32
CA GLN A 262 10.94 26.07 -11.68
C GLN A 262 11.16 26.00 -13.20
N LEU A 263 12.33 25.50 -13.59
CA LEU A 263 12.63 25.19 -15.00
C LEU A 263 11.76 24.01 -15.43
N THR A 264 10.69 24.31 -16.18
CA THR A 264 9.64 23.34 -16.49
C THR A 264 10.01 22.36 -17.60
N ALA A 265 10.90 22.76 -18.52
CA ALA A 265 11.26 21.88 -19.63
C ALA A 265 12.52 21.06 -19.27
N PRO A 266 12.53 19.75 -19.58
CA PRO A 266 13.71 18.90 -19.44
C PRO A 266 14.98 19.50 -20.06
N GLY A 267 14.85 20.24 -21.16
CA GLY A 267 15.97 20.84 -21.86
C GLY A 267 16.57 22.06 -21.17
N ASP A 268 15.85 22.72 -20.26
CA ASP A 268 16.24 24.01 -19.70
C ASP A 268 17.54 23.91 -18.89
N VAL A 269 17.64 22.89 -18.04
CA VAL A 269 18.85 22.62 -17.25
C VAL A 269 20.04 22.35 -18.15
N ALA A 270 19.85 21.55 -19.21
CA ALA A 270 20.90 21.25 -20.17
C ALA A 270 21.40 22.52 -20.89
N VAL A 271 20.47 23.42 -21.28
CA VAL A 271 20.81 24.71 -21.90
C VAL A 271 21.61 25.58 -20.93
N VAL A 272 21.20 25.68 -19.66
CA VAL A 272 21.94 26.48 -18.65
C VAL A 272 23.32 25.90 -18.38
N ILE A 273 23.44 24.58 -18.20
CA ILE A 273 24.72 23.91 -17.98
C ILE A 273 25.65 24.14 -19.18
N ARG A 274 25.15 23.97 -20.40
CA ARG A 274 25.92 24.22 -21.62
C ARG A 274 26.43 25.65 -21.67
N TRP A 275 25.57 26.62 -21.38
CA TRP A 275 25.96 28.02 -21.31
C TRP A 275 27.04 28.28 -20.25
N MET A 276 26.90 27.69 -19.05
CA MET A 276 27.90 27.82 -17.99
C MET A 276 29.26 27.28 -18.41
N VAL A 277 29.30 26.10 -19.03
CA VAL A 277 30.53 25.46 -19.53
C VAL A 277 31.19 26.34 -20.61
N VAL A 278 30.40 26.81 -21.58
CA VAL A 278 30.89 27.68 -22.66
C VAL A 278 31.43 29.00 -22.11
N ARG A 279 30.75 29.61 -21.12
CA ARG A 279 31.20 30.85 -20.46
C ARG A 279 32.49 30.65 -19.68
N ALA A 280 32.62 29.56 -18.93
CA ALA A 280 33.85 29.23 -18.22
C ALA A 280 35.02 29.04 -19.20
N PHE A 281 34.76 28.37 -20.32
CA PHE A 281 35.77 28.14 -21.35
C PHE A 281 36.17 29.43 -22.08
N GLU A 282 35.21 30.29 -22.43
CA GLU A 282 35.47 31.60 -23.01
C GLU A 282 36.30 32.48 -22.07
N ALA A 283 36.00 32.49 -20.76
CA ALA A 283 36.77 33.23 -19.77
C ALA A 283 38.21 32.71 -19.65
N GLY A 284 38.40 31.38 -19.65
CA GLY A 284 39.72 30.75 -19.64
C GLY A 284 40.54 31.10 -20.88
N LEU A 285 39.92 31.05 -22.07
CA LEU A 285 40.54 31.43 -23.33
C LEU A 285 40.92 32.91 -23.35
N GLN A 286 40.05 33.81 -22.91
CA GLN A 286 40.35 35.24 -22.84
C GLN A 286 41.52 35.54 -21.90
N SER A 287 41.59 34.85 -20.75
CA SER A 287 42.71 34.97 -19.82
C SER A 287 44.03 34.51 -20.44
N ALA A 288 44.05 33.32 -21.05
CA ALA A 288 45.23 32.80 -21.73
C ALA A 288 45.64 33.67 -22.93
N GLU A 289 44.68 34.29 -23.64
CA GLU A 289 44.96 35.20 -24.73
C GLU A 289 45.63 36.48 -24.23
N GLY A 290 45.12 37.05 -23.13
CA GLY A 290 45.72 38.21 -22.47
C GLY A 290 47.16 37.95 -22.04
N ASN A 291 47.42 36.76 -21.50
CA ASN A 291 48.76 36.31 -21.12
C ASN A 291 49.69 36.22 -22.34
N LEU A 292 49.24 35.61 -23.45
CA LEU A 292 50.04 35.53 -24.68
C LEU A 292 50.29 36.91 -25.31
N ARG A 293 49.30 37.82 -25.31
CA ARG A 293 49.51 39.20 -25.81
C ARG A 293 50.58 39.91 -24.98
N THR A 294 50.50 39.80 -23.65
CA THR A 294 51.51 40.35 -22.74
C THR A 294 52.90 39.80 -23.04
N LEU A 295 53.01 38.49 -23.31
CA LEU A 295 54.27 37.86 -23.71
C LEU A 295 54.81 38.41 -25.03
N VAL A 296 53.95 38.55 -26.05
CA VAL A 296 54.31 39.12 -27.36
C VAL A 296 54.79 40.56 -27.22
N ASP A 297 54.11 41.37 -26.40
CA ASP A 297 54.49 42.76 -26.15
C ASP A 297 55.86 42.86 -25.45
N ILE A 298 56.12 41.99 -24.48
CA ILE A 298 57.42 41.91 -23.79
C ILE A 298 58.55 41.56 -24.78
N LEU A 299 58.34 40.56 -25.64
CA LEU A 299 59.33 40.12 -26.64
C LEU A 299 59.56 41.14 -27.76
N ASN A 300 58.53 41.88 -28.17
CA ASN A 300 58.69 42.97 -29.12
C ASN A 300 59.50 44.13 -28.51
N ASN A 301 59.26 44.45 -27.24
CA ASN A 301 59.97 45.51 -26.54
C ASN A 301 61.44 45.15 -26.23
N SER A 302 61.77 43.85 -26.03
CA SER A 302 63.17 43.43 -25.89
C SER A 302 63.95 43.62 -27.19
N LYS A 303 63.33 43.35 -28.34
CA LYS A 303 63.93 43.56 -29.69
C LYS A 303 64.32 45.02 -29.94
N GLY A 304 63.59 45.98 -29.36
CA GLY A 304 63.86 47.42 -29.45
C GLY A 304 65.03 47.91 -28.61
N ARG A 305 65.43 47.20 -27.53
CA ARG A 305 66.56 47.62 -26.68
C ARG A 305 67.94 47.25 -27.24
N TYR A 306 68.01 46.33 -28.18
CA TYR A 306 69.30 45.89 -28.75
C TYR A 306 69.74 46.68 -29.99
N THR A 307 68.92 47.61 -30.49
CA THR A 307 69.20 48.35 -31.73
C THR A 307 69.57 49.83 -31.53
N SER A 308 69.64 50.29 -30.29
CA SER A 308 69.91 51.69 -29.94
C SER A 308 70.63 51.78 -28.60
N GLU A 309 71.95 51.58 -28.57
CA GLU A 309 72.92 52.26 -27.69
C GLU A 309 74.30 51.53 -27.73
N ASN A 310 75.29 52.26 -28.22
CA ASN A 310 76.73 52.17 -27.91
C ASN A 310 77.56 51.01 -28.51
N ALA A 311 77.94 51.20 -29.77
CA ALA A 311 79.24 50.77 -30.27
C ALA A 311 80.36 51.55 -29.54
N THR A 312 80.82 51.06 -28.39
CA THR A 312 82.11 51.49 -27.83
C THR A 312 82.77 50.33 -27.08
N THR A 313 83.87 49.89 -27.69
CA THR A 313 84.97 49.05 -27.20
C THR A 313 85.11 48.98 -25.67
N GLY A 314 84.99 47.77 -25.11
CA GLY A 314 85.33 47.50 -23.71
C GLY A 314 85.18 46.02 -23.38
N SER A 315 86.30 45.33 -23.20
CA SER A 315 86.39 43.96 -22.73
C SER A 315 85.75 43.79 -21.34
N GLY A 316 84.89 42.78 -21.18
CA GLY A 316 84.40 42.35 -19.87
C GLY A 316 82.93 41.94 -19.90
N GLU A 317 82.68 40.64 -19.73
CA GLU A 317 81.41 40.01 -19.33
C GLU A 317 80.12 40.57 -19.96
N VAL A 318 79.64 39.90 -21.01
CA VAL A 318 78.28 40.07 -21.56
C VAL A 318 77.27 39.84 -20.43
N PRO A 319 76.54 40.86 -19.95
CA PRO A 319 75.44 40.60 -19.05
C PRO A 319 74.32 40.01 -19.91
N ALA A 320 73.93 38.77 -19.61
CA ALA A 320 72.75 38.15 -20.18
C ALA A 320 71.51 38.94 -19.72
N SER A 321 71.20 40.07 -20.36
CA SER A 321 70.00 40.87 -20.11
C SER A 321 68.78 40.28 -20.84
N GLY A 322 68.71 38.96 -20.93
CA GLY A 322 67.50 38.26 -21.32
C GLY A 322 66.56 38.24 -20.12
N ILE A 323 65.28 38.57 -20.34
CA ILE A 323 64.24 38.43 -19.31
C ILE A 323 64.27 36.99 -18.83
N SER A 324 64.69 36.76 -17.58
CA SER A 324 64.75 35.40 -17.06
C SER A 324 63.35 34.78 -17.12
N VAL A 325 63.28 33.47 -17.36
CA VAL A 325 62.02 32.72 -17.35
C VAL A 325 61.20 33.03 -16.09
N ARG A 326 61.86 33.20 -14.94
CA ARG A 326 61.25 33.61 -13.66
C ARG A 326 60.67 35.03 -13.64
N GLN A 327 61.16 35.95 -14.44
CA GLN A 327 60.56 37.28 -14.61
C GLN A 327 59.37 37.21 -15.57
N MET A 328 59.46 36.40 -16.62
CA MET A 328 58.33 36.12 -17.52
C MET A 328 57.13 35.53 -16.75
N PHE A 329 57.37 34.50 -15.92
CA PHE A 329 56.35 33.91 -15.05
C PHE A 329 55.81 34.86 -13.97
N ARG A 330 56.55 35.90 -13.58
CA ARG A 330 56.06 36.92 -12.63
C ARG A 330 55.21 38.00 -13.30
N LEU A 331 55.44 38.26 -14.59
CA LEU A 331 54.69 39.26 -15.37
C LEU A 331 53.38 38.68 -15.90
N LEU A 332 53.39 37.40 -16.25
CA LEU A 332 52.18 36.63 -16.51
C LEU A 332 51.52 36.37 -15.16
N LYS A 333 50.35 36.95 -14.89
CA LYS A 333 49.57 36.72 -13.66
C LYS A 333 49.01 35.28 -13.62
N MET A 334 49.88 34.29 -13.60
CA MET A 334 49.57 32.91 -13.18
C MET A 334 49.89 32.79 -11.69
#